data_AF-A0A6J4IZ48-F1
#
_entry.id   AF-A0A6J4IZ48-F1
#
_cell.length_a   1.000
_cell.length_b   1.000
_cell.length_c   1.000
_cell.angle_alpha   90.00
_cell.angle_beta   90.00
_cell.angle_gamma   90.00
#
_symmetry.space_group_name_H-M   'P 1'
#
loop_
_entity.id
_entity.type
_entity.pdbx_description
1 polymer ?
#
loop_
_entity_poly.entity_id
_entity_poly.type
_entity_poly.pdbx_seq_one_letter_code
_entity_poly.pdbx_strand_id
1 'polypeptide(L)'
;MPRDAQGNAVSAASEDAVRAYDHAVAGYLTYRADTGRRLAPMLAADPEFGMAHVFKGCLLMAPFDAATVPRAVEALADARRCLSRLGTPRERAHAEALSAWIDGEIGRALAVWEEILEDHPRDVLAFRLHHFNAFWSGSPERMLAGVERVLPHWPADLPGWGAVLACRAFANEECGGYVVAEASGREALALDPGDLWAAHAVAHVMEMQGRRGEGIAFLDGLERHWEGANNVAHHLWWHRAMFHLERREFDTALGLYDRRFRDLASPLVAAMPDFTTDVQNAASMLFRLELRGVAVGERWAELADKAEARIGDWLSP
;
A
#
# COMPACT_ATOMS: atom_id res chain seq x y z
N MET A 1 17.48 3.45 -25.14
CA MET A 1 16.28 3.40 -24.28
C MET A 1 16.77 3.31 -22.86
N PRO A 2 16.46 4.30 -22.00
CA PRO A 2 16.85 4.31 -20.59
C PRO A 2 16.39 3.05 -19.83
N ARG A 3 16.92 2.87 -18.62
CA ARG A 3 16.52 1.77 -17.72
C ARG A 3 16.11 2.34 -16.36
N ASP A 4 15.05 1.78 -15.79
CA ASP A 4 14.63 2.08 -14.42
C ASP A 4 15.61 1.52 -13.37
N ALA A 5 15.33 1.80 -12.10
CA ALA A 5 16.12 1.37 -10.96
C ALA A 5 16.31 -0.16 -10.85
N GLN A 6 15.46 -0.97 -11.48
CA GLN A 6 15.57 -2.44 -11.50
C GLN A 6 16.27 -2.96 -12.76
N GLY A 7 16.72 -2.07 -13.64
CA GLY A 7 17.41 -2.39 -14.89
C GLY A 7 16.47 -2.72 -16.04
N ASN A 8 15.18 -2.46 -15.87
CA ASN A 8 14.14 -2.73 -16.85
C ASN A 8 14.10 -1.58 -17.87
N ALA A 9 14.12 -1.90 -19.16
CA ALA A 9 14.16 -0.87 -20.20
C ALA A 9 12.81 -0.12 -20.26
N VAL A 10 12.83 1.21 -20.38
CA VAL A 10 11.64 2.08 -20.34
C VAL A 10 11.63 3.14 -21.44
N SER A 11 10.45 3.44 -21.96
CA SER A 11 10.23 4.41 -23.03
C SER A 11 10.13 5.82 -22.46
N ALA A 12 11.29 6.42 -22.16
CA ALA A 12 11.42 7.77 -21.62
C ALA A 12 12.36 8.64 -22.47
N ALA A 13 12.15 9.95 -22.45
CA ALA A 13 12.94 10.93 -23.21
C ALA A 13 14.36 11.13 -22.64
N SER A 14 14.60 10.85 -21.36
CA SER A 14 15.89 11.05 -20.70
C SER A 14 16.05 10.22 -19.43
N GLU A 15 17.30 10.06 -18.96
CA GLU A 15 17.61 9.49 -17.65
C GLU A 15 17.02 10.31 -16.50
N ASP A 16 16.84 11.62 -16.68
CA ASP A 16 16.29 12.53 -15.67
C ASP A 16 14.80 12.24 -15.43
N ALA A 17 14.06 11.97 -16.51
CA ALA A 17 12.66 11.54 -16.44
C ALA A 17 12.52 10.19 -15.72
N VAL A 18 13.44 9.25 -15.99
CA VAL A 18 13.46 7.95 -15.29
C VAL A 18 13.77 8.11 -13.81
N ARG A 19 14.75 8.95 -13.44
CA ARG A 19 15.02 9.22 -12.02
C ARG A 19 13.84 9.85 -11.28
N ALA A 20 13.08 10.73 -11.95
CA ALA A 20 11.87 11.31 -11.37
C ALA A 20 10.75 10.26 -11.20
N TYR A 21 10.61 9.34 -12.16
CA TYR A 21 9.72 8.18 -12.07
C TYR A 21 10.11 7.23 -10.94
N ASP A 22 11.36 6.80 -10.88
CA ASP A 22 11.90 5.94 -9.82
C ASP A 22 11.72 6.58 -8.44
N HIS A 23 11.92 7.89 -8.32
CA HIS A 23 11.68 8.62 -7.08
C HIS A 23 10.22 8.59 -6.63
N ALA A 24 9.27 8.67 -7.57
CA ALA A 24 7.84 8.59 -7.29
C ALA A 24 7.42 7.16 -6.93
N VAL A 25 7.90 6.15 -7.67
CA VAL A 25 7.70 4.72 -7.37
C VAL A 25 8.26 4.38 -6.00
N ALA A 26 9.49 4.81 -5.67
CA ALA A 26 10.08 4.60 -4.36
C ALA A 26 9.22 5.19 -3.22
N GLY A 27 8.59 6.35 -3.44
CA GLY A 27 7.65 6.94 -2.48
C GLY A 27 6.44 6.05 -2.23
N TYR A 28 5.87 5.45 -3.28
CA TYR A 28 4.79 4.47 -3.17
C TYR A 28 5.22 3.19 -2.46
N LEU A 29 6.38 2.62 -2.82
CA LEU A 29 6.91 1.41 -2.18
C LEU A 29 7.13 1.59 -0.67
N THR A 30 7.51 2.80 -0.26
CA THR A 30 7.84 3.14 1.13
C THR A 30 6.74 3.93 1.86
N TYR A 31 5.51 3.96 1.29
CA TYR A 31 4.33 4.56 1.92
C TYR A 31 4.51 6.02 2.37
N ARG A 32 5.22 6.81 1.56
CA ARG A 32 5.50 8.22 1.90
C ARG A 32 4.29 9.10 1.63
N ALA A 33 3.97 10.00 2.56
CA ALA A 33 2.85 10.95 2.42
C ALA A 33 3.06 11.94 1.25
N ASP A 34 4.31 12.23 0.88
CA ASP A 34 4.63 13.15 -0.21
C ASP A 34 4.57 12.50 -1.60
N THR A 35 4.24 11.21 -1.73
CA THR A 35 4.20 10.49 -3.02
C THR A 35 3.34 11.22 -4.06
N GLY A 36 2.16 11.73 -3.67
CA GLY A 36 1.32 12.52 -4.58
C GLY A 36 1.99 13.82 -5.07
N ARG A 37 2.85 14.43 -4.26
CA ARG A 37 3.62 15.64 -4.64
C ARG A 37 4.75 15.34 -5.62
N ARG A 38 5.21 14.08 -5.70
CA ARG A 38 6.25 13.62 -6.64
C ARG A 38 5.71 13.45 -8.07
N LEU A 39 4.39 13.36 -8.24
CA LEU A 39 3.77 13.15 -9.55
C LEU A 39 3.94 14.33 -10.50
N ALA A 40 3.79 15.57 -10.02
CA ALA A 40 3.89 16.75 -10.86
C ALA A 40 5.31 16.94 -11.45
N PRO A 41 6.40 16.87 -10.65
CA PRO A 41 7.77 16.88 -11.19
C PRO A 41 8.05 15.71 -12.14
N MET A 42 7.56 14.50 -11.84
CA MET A 42 7.72 13.32 -12.70
C MET A 42 7.11 13.55 -14.09
N LEU A 43 5.87 14.03 -14.16
CA LEU A 43 5.17 14.28 -15.42
C LEU A 43 5.71 15.50 -16.16
N ALA A 44 6.27 16.48 -15.45
CA ALA A 44 6.92 17.63 -16.06
C ALA A 44 8.26 17.27 -16.72
N ALA A 45 8.99 16.28 -16.19
CA ALA A 45 10.27 15.83 -16.74
C ALA A 45 10.11 15.15 -18.11
N ASP A 46 9.01 14.42 -18.32
CA ASP A 46 8.63 13.87 -19.62
C ASP A 46 7.11 13.65 -19.71
N PRO A 47 6.37 14.58 -20.34
CA PRO A 47 4.92 14.45 -20.52
C PRO A 47 4.50 13.28 -21.41
N GLU A 48 5.40 12.73 -22.22
CA GLU A 48 5.16 11.55 -23.08
C GLU A 48 5.59 10.24 -22.40
N PHE A 49 5.99 10.25 -21.12
CA PHE A 49 6.39 9.04 -20.42
C PHE A 49 5.19 8.17 -20.06
N GLY A 50 4.91 7.16 -20.89
CA GLY A 50 3.75 6.27 -20.73
C GLY A 50 3.62 5.62 -19.35
N MET A 51 4.71 5.11 -18.78
CA MET A 51 4.68 4.49 -17.44
C MET A 51 4.41 5.48 -16.30
N ALA A 52 4.79 6.75 -16.46
CA ALA A 52 4.46 7.80 -15.50
C ALA A 52 2.93 8.02 -15.43
N HIS A 53 2.25 7.95 -16.58
CA HIS A 53 0.78 8.02 -16.66
C HIS A 53 0.09 6.76 -16.13
N VAL A 54 0.65 5.57 -16.41
CA VAL A 54 0.17 4.31 -15.77
C VAL A 54 0.24 4.45 -14.25
N PHE A 55 1.40 4.84 -13.72
CA PHE A 55 1.59 4.95 -12.28
C PHE A 55 0.66 5.98 -11.63
N LYS A 56 0.46 7.13 -12.26
CA LYS A 56 -0.56 8.12 -11.85
C LYS A 56 -1.96 7.48 -11.79
N GLY A 57 -2.35 6.72 -12.82
CA GLY A 57 -3.65 6.04 -12.86
C GLY A 57 -3.81 5.03 -11.73
N CYS A 58 -2.79 4.20 -11.47
CA CYS A 58 -2.79 3.24 -10.36
C CYS A 58 -2.90 3.92 -8.99
N LEU A 59 -2.20 5.04 -8.78
CA LEU A 59 -2.30 5.80 -7.53
C LEU A 59 -3.65 6.48 -7.33
N LEU A 60 -4.35 6.83 -8.41
CA LEU A 60 -5.72 7.32 -8.33
C LEU A 60 -6.70 6.19 -7.96
N MET A 61 -6.47 4.96 -8.42
CA MET A 61 -7.31 3.81 -8.06
C MET A 61 -7.08 3.30 -6.62
N ALA A 62 -5.86 3.42 -6.10
CA ALA A 62 -5.44 2.82 -4.83
C ALA A 62 -6.30 3.20 -3.59
N PRO A 63 -6.87 4.40 -3.45
CA PRO A 63 -7.70 4.74 -2.30
C PRO A 63 -9.12 4.14 -2.31
N PHE A 64 -9.53 3.48 -3.40
CA PHE A 64 -10.91 3.01 -3.62
C PHE A 64 -11.94 4.13 -3.42
N ASP A 65 -11.76 5.21 -4.18
CA ASP A 65 -12.65 6.37 -4.18
C ASP A 65 -13.22 6.58 -5.58
N ALA A 66 -14.54 6.41 -5.72
CA ALA A 66 -15.24 6.56 -6.99
C ALA A 66 -15.07 7.95 -7.61
N ALA A 67 -14.84 8.99 -6.82
CA ALA A 67 -14.61 10.35 -7.32
C ALA A 67 -13.29 10.48 -8.10
N THR A 68 -12.34 9.57 -7.88
CA THR A 68 -11.02 9.59 -8.54
C THR A 68 -10.98 8.80 -9.85
N VAL A 69 -11.90 7.86 -10.06
CA VAL A 69 -11.93 6.96 -11.24
C VAL A 69 -11.95 7.72 -12.57
N PRO A 70 -12.73 8.79 -12.78
CA PRO A 70 -12.68 9.55 -14.03
C PRO A 70 -11.27 10.05 -14.38
N ARG A 71 -10.50 10.49 -13.37
CA ARG A 71 -9.11 10.95 -13.56
C ARG A 71 -8.15 9.78 -13.81
N ALA A 72 -8.45 8.58 -13.29
CA ALA A 72 -7.70 7.37 -13.61
C ALA A 72 -7.92 6.95 -15.08
N VAL A 73 -9.15 7.07 -15.59
CA VAL A 73 -9.48 6.84 -17.00
C VAL A 73 -8.73 7.83 -17.91
N GLU A 74 -8.67 9.11 -17.54
CA GLU A 74 -7.88 10.11 -18.27
C GLU A 74 -6.38 9.74 -18.28
N ALA A 75 -5.83 9.35 -17.14
CA ALA A 75 -4.43 8.91 -17.04
C ALA A 75 -4.17 7.65 -17.90
N LEU A 76 -5.10 6.71 -17.96
CA LEU A 76 -5.01 5.55 -18.84
C LEU A 76 -5.04 5.96 -20.33
N ALA A 77 -5.90 6.92 -20.70
CA ALA A 77 -5.95 7.43 -22.07
C ALA A 77 -4.61 8.10 -22.46
N ASP A 78 -4.04 8.89 -21.56
CA ASP A 78 -2.70 9.49 -21.73
C ASP A 78 -1.62 8.40 -21.87
N ALA A 79 -1.63 7.39 -21.00
CA ALA A 79 -0.71 6.27 -21.06
C ALA A 79 -0.80 5.54 -22.41
N ARG A 80 -2.00 5.18 -22.87
CA ARG A 80 -2.23 4.50 -24.15
C ARG A 80 -1.74 5.32 -25.33
N ARG A 81 -2.01 6.63 -25.33
CA ARG A 81 -1.52 7.54 -26.38
C ARG A 81 0.01 7.52 -26.44
N CYS A 82 0.67 7.70 -25.30
CA CYS A 82 2.14 7.75 -25.22
C CYS A 82 2.77 6.41 -25.64
N LEU A 83 2.22 5.31 -25.11
CA LEU A 83 2.71 3.97 -25.38
C LEU A 83 2.42 3.49 -26.80
N SER A 84 1.39 4.01 -27.48
CA SER A 84 1.08 3.62 -28.86
C SER A 84 2.28 3.73 -29.80
N ARG A 85 3.10 4.78 -29.62
CA ARG A 85 4.23 5.14 -30.48
C ARG A 85 5.54 4.43 -30.11
N LEU A 86 5.89 4.41 -28.83
CA LEU A 86 7.22 3.96 -28.37
C LEU A 86 7.17 2.84 -27.32
N GLY A 87 5.99 2.54 -26.76
CA GLY A 87 5.85 1.62 -25.63
C GLY A 87 6.27 0.20 -25.99
N THR A 88 7.08 -0.40 -25.11
CA THR A 88 7.42 -1.82 -25.13
C THR A 88 6.21 -2.68 -24.82
N PRO A 89 6.24 -4.00 -25.13
CA PRO A 89 5.19 -4.93 -24.71
C PRO A 89 4.90 -4.88 -23.21
N ARG A 90 5.95 -4.83 -22.36
CA ARG A 90 5.83 -4.73 -20.89
C ARG A 90 5.03 -3.49 -20.46
N GLU A 91 5.36 -2.33 -21.02
CA GLU A 91 4.68 -1.07 -20.65
C GLU A 91 3.22 -1.04 -21.12
N ARG A 92 2.92 -1.64 -22.28
CA ARG A 92 1.53 -1.79 -22.76
C ARG A 92 0.73 -2.74 -21.88
N ALA A 93 1.32 -3.85 -21.44
CA ALA A 93 0.69 -4.77 -20.50
C ALA A 93 0.35 -4.07 -19.17
N HIS A 94 1.22 -3.20 -18.66
CA HIS A 94 0.90 -2.36 -17.49
C HIS A 94 -0.33 -1.47 -17.69
N ALA A 95 -0.48 -0.85 -18.86
CA ALA A 95 -1.67 -0.07 -19.21
C ALA A 95 -2.92 -0.96 -19.35
N GLU A 96 -2.78 -2.20 -19.83
CA GLU A 96 -3.86 -3.18 -19.88
C GLU A 96 -4.30 -3.64 -18.49
N ALA A 97 -3.37 -3.87 -17.57
CA ALA A 97 -3.66 -4.19 -16.17
C ALA A 97 -4.41 -3.04 -15.49
N LEU A 98 -3.97 -1.79 -15.70
CA LEU A 98 -4.69 -0.60 -15.20
C LEU A 98 -6.10 -0.50 -15.79
N SER A 99 -6.29 -0.78 -17.08
CA SER A 99 -7.64 -0.83 -17.67
C SER A 99 -8.52 -1.87 -17.00
N ALA A 100 -8.03 -3.10 -16.87
CA ALA A 100 -8.76 -4.17 -16.20
C ALA A 100 -9.12 -3.79 -14.76
N TRP A 101 -8.22 -3.12 -14.04
CA TRP A 101 -8.51 -2.63 -12.69
C TRP A 101 -9.61 -1.55 -12.69
N ILE A 102 -9.52 -0.55 -13.58
CA ILE A 102 -10.56 0.48 -13.73
C ILE A 102 -11.93 -0.13 -14.05
N ASP A 103 -11.96 -1.18 -14.87
CA ASP A 103 -13.18 -1.88 -15.29
C ASP A 103 -13.70 -2.86 -14.21
N GLY A 104 -13.04 -2.96 -13.04
CA GLY A 104 -13.41 -3.87 -11.95
C GLY A 104 -13.00 -5.34 -12.18
N GLU A 105 -12.27 -5.63 -13.24
CA GLU A 105 -11.79 -6.96 -13.61
C GLU A 105 -10.50 -7.33 -12.85
N ILE A 106 -10.53 -7.34 -11.51
CA ILE A 106 -9.34 -7.56 -10.66
C ILE A 106 -8.60 -8.85 -11.01
N GLY A 107 -9.33 -9.93 -11.29
CA GLY A 107 -8.73 -11.21 -11.70
C GLY A 107 -7.87 -11.09 -12.96
N ARG A 108 -8.32 -10.29 -13.94
CA ARG A 108 -7.60 -10.01 -15.20
C ARG A 108 -6.43 -9.07 -14.96
N ALA A 109 -6.59 -8.02 -14.15
CA ALA A 109 -5.47 -7.12 -13.80
C ALA A 109 -4.31 -7.89 -13.15
N LEU A 110 -4.62 -8.76 -12.19
CA LEU A 110 -3.64 -9.63 -11.53
C LEU A 110 -2.96 -10.59 -12.52
N ALA A 111 -3.71 -11.18 -13.46
CA ALA A 111 -3.15 -12.10 -14.45
C ALA A 111 -2.15 -11.38 -15.37
N VAL A 112 -2.46 -10.16 -15.81
CA VAL A 112 -1.55 -9.36 -16.64
C VAL A 112 -0.27 -8.99 -15.88
N TRP A 113 -0.35 -8.62 -14.60
CA TRP A 113 0.86 -8.39 -13.81
C TRP A 113 1.66 -9.68 -13.58
N GLU A 114 1.01 -10.84 -13.45
CA GLU A 114 1.71 -12.13 -13.36
C GLU A 114 2.47 -12.46 -14.63
N GLU A 115 1.87 -12.25 -15.81
CA GLU A 115 2.53 -12.40 -17.11
C GLU A 115 3.76 -11.48 -17.22
N ILE A 116 3.63 -10.21 -16.77
CA ILE A 116 4.77 -9.29 -16.70
C ILE A 116 5.88 -9.86 -15.81
N LEU A 117 5.55 -10.42 -14.65
CA LEU A 117 6.54 -10.93 -13.70
C LEU A 117 7.18 -12.26 -14.14
N GLU A 118 6.56 -13.00 -15.05
CA GLU A 118 7.18 -14.18 -15.67
C GLU A 118 8.34 -13.79 -16.58
N ASP A 119 8.17 -12.76 -17.41
CA ASP A 119 9.20 -12.27 -18.33
C ASP A 119 10.17 -11.25 -17.68
N HIS A 120 9.66 -10.49 -16.71
CA HIS A 120 10.36 -9.41 -16.03
C HIS A 120 10.21 -9.56 -14.50
N PRO A 121 10.85 -10.59 -13.89
CA PRO A 121 10.66 -10.88 -12.46
C PRO A 121 11.15 -9.76 -11.52
N ARG A 122 11.87 -8.77 -12.05
CA ARG A 122 12.34 -7.57 -11.32
C ARG A 122 11.47 -6.33 -11.55
N ASP A 123 10.34 -6.42 -12.24
CA ASP A 123 9.42 -5.30 -12.39
C ASP A 123 8.75 -4.98 -11.04
N VAL A 124 9.33 -4.03 -10.30
CA VAL A 124 8.91 -3.70 -8.94
C VAL A 124 7.49 -3.14 -8.89
N LEU A 125 7.07 -2.43 -9.94
CA LEU A 125 5.76 -1.81 -9.98
C LEU A 125 4.69 -2.89 -10.22
N ALA A 126 4.92 -3.81 -11.16
CA ALA A 126 4.01 -4.94 -11.40
C ALA A 126 3.87 -5.79 -10.14
N PHE A 127 5.01 -6.12 -9.52
CA PHE A 127 5.06 -6.87 -8.26
C PHE A 127 4.23 -6.20 -7.16
N ARG A 128 4.46 -4.90 -6.93
CA ARG A 128 3.79 -4.19 -5.84
C ARG A 128 2.30 -4.00 -6.11
N LEU A 129 1.89 -3.70 -7.35
CA LEU A 129 0.49 -3.52 -7.73
C LEU A 129 -0.27 -4.85 -7.71
N HIS A 130 0.36 -5.95 -8.14
CA HIS A 130 -0.17 -7.29 -7.97
C HIS A 130 -0.42 -7.60 -6.50
N HIS A 131 0.61 -7.44 -5.66
CA HIS A 131 0.48 -7.70 -4.23
C HIS A 131 -0.60 -6.83 -3.58
N PHE A 132 -0.69 -5.54 -3.94
CA PHE A 132 -1.73 -4.63 -3.46
C PHE A 132 -3.14 -5.14 -3.79
N ASN A 133 -3.39 -5.50 -5.04
CA ASN A 133 -4.72 -5.90 -5.49
C ASN A 133 -5.08 -7.31 -5.02
N ALA A 134 -4.11 -8.21 -4.90
CA ALA A 134 -4.32 -9.56 -4.36
C ALA A 134 -4.61 -9.51 -2.85
N PHE A 135 -3.98 -8.59 -2.10
CA PHE A 135 -4.32 -8.32 -0.70
C PHE A 135 -5.77 -7.88 -0.55
N TRP A 136 -6.15 -6.81 -1.24
CA TRP A 136 -7.50 -6.24 -1.11
C TRP A 136 -8.61 -7.14 -1.65
N SER A 137 -8.32 -8.04 -2.59
CA SER A 137 -9.27 -9.04 -3.07
C SER A 137 -9.27 -10.35 -2.27
N GLY A 138 -8.57 -10.40 -1.12
CA GLY A 138 -8.55 -11.58 -0.24
C GLY A 138 -7.96 -12.83 -0.90
N SER A 139 -6.90 -12.67 -1.69
CA SER A 139 -6.24 -13.75 -2.43
C SER A 139 -4.82 -14.04 -1.90
N PRO A 140 -4.65 -14.47 -0.64
CA PRO A 140 -3.34 -14.58 -0.01
C PRO A 140 -2.45 -15.64 -0.65
N GLU A 141 -3.00 -16.76 -1.14
CA GLU A 141 -2.23 -17.79 -1.84
C GLU A 141 -1.63 -17.25 -3.14
N ARG A 142 -2.35 -16.35 -3.82
CA ARG A 142 -1.89 -15.68 -5.04
C ARG A 142 -0.77 -14.68 -4.73
N MET A 143 -0.87 -13.94 -3.62
CA MET A 143 0.23 -13.09 -3.13
C MET A 143 1.47 -13.93 -2.84
N LEU A 144 1.33 -15.02 -2.09
CA LEU A 144 2.45 -15.87 -1.69
C LEU A 144 3.13 -16.49 -2.91
N ALA A 145 2.34 -17.03 -3.85
CA ALA A 145 2.86 -17.57 -5.09
C ALA A 145 3.62 -16.51 -5.92
N GLY A 146 3.10 -15.27 -5.99
CA GLY A 146 3.77 -14.17 -6.68
C GLY A 146 5.13 -13.84 -6.06
N VAL A 147 5.19 -13.72 -4.73
CA VAL A 147 6.44 -13.39 -4.03
C VAL A 147 7.49 -14.49 -4.18
N GLU A 148 7.14 -15.74 -3.89
CA GLU A 148 8.12 -16.84 -3.93
C GLU A 148 8.61 -17.13 -5.36
N ARG A 149 7.80 -16.79 -6.39
CA ARG A 149 8.21 -16.89 -7.80
C ARG A 149 9.28 -15.87 -8.16
N VAL A 150 9.13 -14.62 -7.74
CA VAL A 150 10.09 -13.57 -8.14
C VAL A 150 11.35 -13.60 -7.29
N LEU A 151 11.26 -14.01 -6.01
CA LEU A 151 12.33 -13.93 -5.01
C LEU A 151 13.73 -14.38 -5.52
N PRO A 152 13.89 -15.52 -6.23
CA PRO A 152 15.20 -15.98 -6.71
C PRO A 152 15.89 -15.03 -7.69
N HIS A 153 15.15 -14.10 -8.30
CA HIS A 153 15.65 -13.14 -9.27
C HIS A 153 16.11 -11.83 -8.62
N TRP A 154 15.84 -11.60 -7.34
CA TRP A 154 16.13 -10.35 -6.64
C TRP A 154 17.39 -10.47 -5.79
N PRO A 155 18.50 -9.82 -6.17
CA PRO A 155 19.65 -9.71 -5.29
C PRO A 155 19.42 -8.63 -4.23
N ALA A 156 20.07 -8.78 -3.08
CA ALA A 156 19.84 -7.94 -1.90
C ALA A 156 20.23 -6.46 -2.09
N ASP A 157 21.09 -6.16 -3.07
CA ASP A 157 21.53 -4.81 -3.42
C ASP A 157 20.65 -4.14 -4.49
N LEU A 158 19.65 -4.83 -5.05
CA LEU A 158 18.73 -4.24 -6.03
C LEU A 158 17.76 -3.27 -5.35
N PRO A 159 17.59 -2.04 -5.87
CA PRO A 159 16.58 -1.11 -5.36
C PRO A 159 15.19 -1.75 -5.37
N GLY A 160 14.50 -1.73 -4.23
CA GLY A 160 13.20 -2.38 -4.04
C GLY A 160 13.26 -3.71 -3.28
N TRP A 161 14.45 -4.25 -2.97
CA TRP A 161 14.59 -5.48 -2.19
C TRP A 161 13.83 -5.48 -0.85
N GLY A 162 13.89 -4.38 -0.10
CA GLY A 162 13.14 -4.23 1.15
C GLY A 162 11.62 -4.40 0.95
N ALA A 163 11.06 -3.86 -0.13
CA ALA A 163 9.64 -4.02 -0.46
C ALA A 163 9.29 -5.47 -0.81
N VAL A 164 10.18 -6.21 -1.48
CA VAL A 164 10.01 -7.65 -1.74
C VAL A 164 9.98 -8.44 -0.45
N LEU A 165 10.90 -8.16 0.48
CA LEU A 165 10.91 -8.77 1.81
C LEU A 165 9.67 -8.43 2.64
N ALA A 166 9.21 -7.18 2.61
CA ALA A 166 7.98 -6.76 3.29
C ALA A 166 6.75 -7.49 2.73
N CYS A 167 6.64 -7.60 1.40
CA CYS A 167 5.58 -8.37 0.75
C CYS A 167 5.69 -9.87 1.05
N ARG A 168 6.91 -10.42 1.16
CA ARG A 168 7.13 -11.81 1.59
C ARG A 168 6.67 -12.04 3.01
N ALA A 169 6.97 -11.09 3.90
CA ALA A 169 6.54 -11.13 5.28
C ALA A 169 5.02 -11.24 5.37
N PHE A 170 4.34 -10.30 4.71
CA PHE A 170 2.88 -10.20 4.76
C PHE A 170 2.19 -11.41 4.10
N ALA A 171 2.64 -11.83 2.91
CA ALA A 171 2.04 -12.98 2.24
C ALA A 171 2.22 -14.30 2.99
N ASN A 172 3.36 -14.49 3.67
CA ASN A 172 3.53 -15.67 4.52
C ASN A 172 2.65 -15.61 5.75
N GLU A 173 2.48 -14.45 6.37
CA GLU A 173 1.64 -14.28 7.56
C GLU A 173 0.18 -14.64 7.26
N GLU A 174 -0.39 -14.09 6.18
CA GLU A 174 -1.76 -14.37 5.74
C GLU A 174 -1.99 -15.85 5.39
N CYS A 175 -0.93 -16.59 5.02
CA CYS A 175 -0.97 -18.03 4.79
C CYS A 175 -0.56 -18.88 6.02
N GLY A 176 -0.41 -18.27 7.21
CA GLY A 176 -0.04 -18.96 8.46
C GLY A 176 1.44 -19.33 8.59
N GLY A 177 2.29 -18.90 7.67
CA GLY A 177 3.74 -19.09 7.62
C GLY A 177 4.52 -18.15 8.56
N TYR A 178 4.14 -18.07 9.83
CA TYR A 178 4.61 -17.03 10.77
C TYR A 178 6.13 -16.95 10.96
N VAL A 179 6.85 -18.08 10.90
CA VAL A 179 8.31 -18.11 11.05
C VAL A 179 9.01 -17.39 9.90
N VAL A 180 8.58 -17.66 8.66
CA VAL A 180 9.12 -17.00 7.45
C VAL A 180 8.67 -15.55 7.41
N ALA A 181 7.43 -15.29 7.82
CA ALA A 181 6.86 -13.96 7.87
C ALA A 181 7.66 -13.03 8.76
N GLU A 182 7.86 -13.39 10.03
CA GLU A 182 8.59 -12.56 10.98
C GLU A 182 10.06 -12.39 10.59
N ALA A 183 10.71 -13.45 10.12
CA ALA A 183 12.10 -13.36 9.66
C ALA A 183 12.25 -12.37 8.50
N SER A 184 11.40 -12.47 7.48
CA SER A 184 11.43 -11.58 6.31
C SER A 184 11.09 -10.13 6.68
N GLY A 185 10.11 -9.93 7.56
CA GLY A 185 9.72 -8.60 8.02
C GLY A 185 10.82 -7.92 8.85
N ARG A 186 11.49 -8.68 9.72
CA ARG A 186 12.65 -8.16 10.48
C ARG A 186 13.84 -7.86 9.58
N GLU A 187 14.06 -8.64 8.52
CA GLU A 187 15.10 -8.35 7.53
C GLU A 187 14.80 -7.05 6.77
N ALA A 188 13.56 -6.85 6.32
CA ALA A 188 13.14 -5.59 5.69
C ALA A 188 13.35 -4.39 6.64
N LEU A 189 12.97 -4.52 7.91
CA LEU A 189 13.14 -3.46 8.92
C LEU A 189 14.62 -3.20 9.29
N ALA A 190 15.51 -4.17 9.08
CA ALA A 190 16.94 -3.96 9.23
C ALA A 190 17.51 -3.11 8.09
N LEU A 191 16.89 -3.13 6.90
CA LEU A 191 17.23 -2.27 5.77
C LEU A 191 16.62 -0.88 5.93
N ASP A 192 15.34 -0.81 6.31
CA ASP A 192 14.62 0.43 6.56
C ASP A 192 13.67 0.28 7.77
N PRO A 193 14.04 0.81 8.95
CA PRO A 193 13.18 0.81 10.13
C PRO A 193 11.86 1.60 9.94
N GLY A 194 11.74 2.40 8.89
CA GLY A 194 10.53 3.12 8.50
C GLY A 194 9.59 2.34 7.59
N ASP A 195 9.91 1.09 7.21
CA ASP A 195 9.05 0.27 6.36
C ASP A 195 7.76 -0.14 7.10
N LEU A 196 6.68 0.55 6.75
CA LEU A 196 5.39 0.38 7.40
C LEU A 196 4.75 -0.98 7.08
N TRP A 197 5.00 -1.54 5.89
CA TRP A 197 4.41 -2.82 5.50
C TRP A 197 5.10 -4.00 6.16
N ALA A 198 6.43 -3.91 6.32
CA ALA A 198 7.18 -4.88 7.11
C ALA A 198 6.78 -4.83 8.59
N ALA A 199 6.66 -3.62 9.16
CA ALA A 199 6.17 -3.44 10.53
C ALA A 199 4.75 -4.01 10.70
N HIS A 200 3.89 -3.78 9.71
CA HIS A 200 2.52 -4.31 9.66
C HIS A 200 2.50 -5.84 9.69
N ALA A 201 3.26 -6.49 8.82
CA ALA A 201 3.33 -7.95 8.76
C ALA A 201 3.84 -8.57 10.09
N VAL A 202 4.86 -7.96 10.71
CA VAL A 202 5.38 -8.46 12.00
C VAL A 202 4.37 -8.22 13.13
N ALA A 203 3.63 -7.11 13.12
CA ALA A 203 2.54 -6.88 14.06
C ALA A 203 1.45 -7.95 13.94
N HIS A 204 1.03 -8.30 12.71
CA HIS A 204 0.11 -9.42 12.48
C HIS A 204 0.64 -10.74 13.06
N VAL A 205 1.89 -11.10 12.79
CA VAL A 205 2.49 -12.34 13.36
C VAL A 205 2.38 -12.34 14.89
N MET A 206 2.66 -11.21 15.53
CA MET A 206 2.56 -11.08 16.98
C MET A 206 1.10 -11.16 17.47
N GLU A 207 0.14 -10.64 16.72
CA GLU A 207 -1.29 -10.78 17.02
C GLU A 207 -1.75 -12.24 16.92
N MET A 208 -1.45 -12.90 15.80
CA MET A 208 -1.86 -14.27 15.53
C MET A 208 -1.24 -15.28 16.50
N GLN A 209 -0.03 -15.02 16.99
CA GLN A 209 0.64 -15.83 18.01
C GLN A 209 0.33 -15.39 19.45
N GLY A 210 -0.43 -14.32 19.61
CA GLY A 210 -0.85 -13.84 20.90
C GLY A 210 0.24 -13.22 21.77
N ARG A 211 1.26 -12.62 21.13
CA ARG A 211 2.44 -11.98 21.72
C ARG A 211 2.19 -10.49 22.02
N ARG A 212 1.06 -10.15 22.65
CA ARG A 212 0.59 -8.76 22.86
C ARG A 212 1.63 -7.81 23.44
N GLY A 213 2.31 -8.22 24.51
CA GLY A 213 3.33 -7.38 25.16
C GLY A 213 4.53 -7.10 24.27
N GLU A 214 4.93 -8.09 23.47
CA GLU A 214 6.02 -7.94 22.49
C GLU A 214 5.57 -7.07 21.31
N GLY A 215 4.33 -7.23 20.83
CA GLY A 215 3.72 -6.39 19.81
C GLY A 215 3.73 -4.91 20.16
N ILE A 216 3.35 -4.59 21.40
CA ILE A 216 3.42 -3.21 21.90
C ILE A 216 4.87 -2.71 21.91
N ALA A 217 5.79 -3.44 22.54
CA ALA A 217 7.19 -3.02 22.63
C ALA A 217 7.86 -2.86 21.25
N PHE A 218 7.49 -3.72 20.30
CA PHE A 218 7.96 -3.69 18.93
C PHE A 218 7.51 -2.42 18.20
N LEU A 219 6.20 -2.12 18.20
CA LEU A 219 5.68 -0.92 17.55
C LEU A 219 6.17 0.37 18.22
N ASP A 220 6.29 0.40 19.54
CA ASP A 220 6.86 1.52 20.29
C ASP A 220 8.29 1.82 19.88
N GLY A 221 9.08 0.77 19.63
CA GLY A 221 10.46 0.89 19.18
C GLY A 221 10.61 1.48 17.78
N LEU A 222 9.57 1.35 16.94
CA LEU A 222 9.56 1.81 15.54
C LEU A 222 8.92 3.18 15.33
N GLU A 223 8.03 3.62 16.23
CA GLU A 223 7.21 4.83 16.07
C GLU A 223 8.00 6.07 15.61
N ARG A 224 9.22 6.27 16.12
CA ARG A 224 10.10 7.39 15.74
C ARG A 224 10.52 7.42 14.27
N HIS A 225 10.37 6.31 13.54
CA HIS A 225 10.76 6.17 12.14
C HIS A 225 9.60 6.47 11.18
N TRP A 226 8.39 6.72 11.67
CA TRP A 226 7.20 6.92 10.83
C TRP A 226 6.97 8.40 10.44
N GLU A 227 7.94 9.29 10.69
CA GLU A 227 7.82 10.68 10.28
C GLU A 227 7.72 10.82 8.75
N GLY A 228 6.64 11.44 8.28
CA GLY A 228 6.34 11.61 6.85
C GLY A 228 5.77 10.36 6.16
N ALA A 229 5.40 9.33 6.93
CA ALA A 229 4.57 8.23 6.48
C ALA A 229 3.15 8.70 6.11
N ASN A 230 2.49 7.95 5.23
CA ASN A 230 1.06 8.11 4.94
C ASN A 230 0.19 7.40 6.00
N ASN A 231 -1.12 7.32 5.73
CA ASN A 231 -2.14 6.79 6.63
C ASN A 231 -1.92 5.31 7.06
N VAL A 232 -1.00 4.55 6.45
CA VAL A 232 -0.65 3.21 6.97
C VAL A 232 -0.08 3.29 8.39
N ALA A 233 0.54 4.41 8.77
CA ALA A 233 0.93 4.65 10.17
C ALA A 233 -0.26 4.62 11.13
N HIS A 234 -1.46 5.09 10.71
CA HIS A 234 -2.69 4.96 11.48
C HIS A 234 -3.03 3.49 11.73
N HIS A 235 -2.85 2.64 10.73
CA HIS A 235 -3.12 1.21 10.89
C HIS A 235 -2.13 0.52 11.84
N LEU A 236 -0.85 0.93 11.87
CA LEU A 236 0.09 0.44 12.87
C LEU A 236 -0.28 0.87 14.30
N TRP A 237 -0.74 2.10 14.49
CA TRP A 237 -1.28 2.53 15.79
C TRP A 237 -2.56 1.80 16.16
N TRP A 238 -3.39 1.43 15.19
CA TRP A 238 -4.56 0.58 15.41
C TRP A 238 -4.16 -0.82 15.89
N HIS A 239 -3.14 -1.45 15.30
CA HIS A 239 -2.57 -2.72 15.79
C HIS A 239 -2.06 -2.61 17.23
N ARG A 240 -1.35 -1.52 17.55
CA ARG A 240 -0.96 -1.25 18.94
C ARG A 240 -2.16 -1.18 19.88
N ALA A 241 -3.24 -0.51 19.46
CA ALA A 241 -4.47 -0.43 20.23
C ALA A 241 -5.16 -1.79 20.38
N MET A 242 -5.11 -2.66 19.36
CA MET A 242 -5.61 -4.03 19.43
C MET A 242 -4.88 -4.85 20.50
N PHE A 243 -3.55 -4.76 20.58
CA PHE A 243 -2.80 -5.43 21.66
C PHE A 243 -3.21 -4.95 23.06
N HIS A 244 -3.42 -3.64 23.24
CA HIS A 244 -3.94 -3.08 24.49
C HIS A 244 -5.37 -3.56 24.79
N LEU A 245 -6.24 -3.58 23.77
CA LEU A 245 -7.61 -4.07 23.87
C LEU A 245 -7.66 -5.54 24.34
N GLU A 246 -6.81 -6.41 23.79
CA GLU A 246 -6.71 -7.81 24.19
C GLU A 246 -6.19 -8.00 25.62
N ARG A 247 -5.35 -7.07 26.11
CA ARG A 247 -4.90 -6.97 27.50
C ARG A 247 -5.91 -6.32 28.44
N ARG A 248 -7.08 -5.91 27.92
CA ARG A 248 -8.12 -5.16 28.64
C ARG A 248 -7.70 -3.76 29.10
N GLU A 249 -6.71 -3.19 28.45
CA GLU A 249 -6.21 -1.82 28.70
C GLU A 249 -7.04 -0.82 27.88
N PHE A 250 -8.35 -0.80 28.11
CA PHE A 250 -9.34 -0.13 27.27
C PHE A 250 -9.13 1.39 27.16
N ASP A 251 -8.79 2.05 28.27
CA ASP A 251 -8.51 3.49 28.27
C ASP A 251 -7.31 3.84 27.38
N THR A 252 -6.31 2.94 27.32
CA THR A 252 -5.15 3.13 26.45
C THR A 252 -5.53 2.94 24.98
N ALA A 253 -6.32 1.91 24.67
CA ALA A 253 -6.83 1.69 23.32
C ALA A 253 -7.69 2.85 22.81
N LEU A 254 -8.62 3.37 23.64
CA LEU A 254 -9.42 4.55 23.30
C LEU A 254 -8.56 5.82 23.21
N GLY A 255 -7.54 5.96 24.04
CA GLY A 255 -6.58 7.07 23.93
C GLY A 255 -5.75 7.05 22.64
N LEU A 256 -5.40 5.85 22.13
CA LEU A 256 -4.75 5.70 20.83
C LEU A 256 -5.69 6.03 19.67
N TYR A 257 -6.98 5.69 19.78
CA TYR A 257 -8.00 6.13 18.83
C TYR A 257 -7.97 7.66 18.69
N ASP A 258 -8.11 8.38 19.81
CA ASP A 258 -8.28 9.83 19.78
C ASP A 258 -7.02 10.59 19.33
N ARG A 259 -5.83 10.09 19.69
CA ARG A 259 -4.57 10.83 19.51
C ARG A 259 -3.70 10.32 18.37
N ARG A 260 -4.03 9.18 17.77
CA ARG A 260 -3.20 8.56 16.74
C ARG A 260 -4.00 8.26 15.48
N PHE A 261 -4.75 7.16 15.45
CA PHE A 261 -5.31 6.65 14.20
C PHE A 261 -6.67 7.24 13.82
N ARG A 262 -7.29 8.06 14.69
CA ARG A 262 -8.43 8.92 14.36
C ARG A 262 -8.32 10.30 15.03
N ASP A 263 -7.12 10.87 15.03
CA ASP A 263 -6.92 12.26 15.45
C ASP A 263 -7.43 13.22 14.37
N LEU A 264 -8.58 13.85 14.61
CA LEU A 264 -9.20 14.79 13.67
C LEU A 264 -8.38 16.07 13.43
N ALA A 265 -7.40 16.37 14.28
CA ALA A 265 -6.47 17.48 14.10
C ALA A 265 -5.22 17.08 13.28
N SER A 266 -5.02 15.78 13.02
CA SER A 266 -3.90 15.30 12.21
C SER A 266 -3.99 15.83 10.77
N PRO A 267 -2.88 16.32 10.18
CA PRO A 267 -2.86 16.74 8.77
C PRO A 267 -3.31 15.65 7.79
N LEU A 268 -3.04 14.37 8.10
CA LEU A 268 -3.45 13.25 7.25
C LEU A 268 -4.97 13.05 7.26
N VAL A 269 -5.58 13.10 8.45
CA VAL A 269 -7.04 13.00 8.59
C VAL A 269 -7.74 14.24 8.02
N ALA A 270 -7.19 15.44 8.23
CA ALA A 270 -7.73 16.65 7.63
C ALA A 270 -7.67 16.64 6.10
N ALA A 271 -6.62 16.06 5.52
CA ALA A 271 -6.46 15.96 4.07
C ALA A 271 -7.38 14.91 3.42
N MET A 272 -7.68 13.81 4.11
CA MET A 272 -8.57 12.75 3.63
C MET A 272 -9.42 12.18 4.77
N PRO A 273 -10.46 12.91 5.22
CA PRO A 273 -11.20 12.59 6.44
C PRO A 273 -12.01 11.29 6.34
N ASP A 274 -12.32 10.88 5.13
CA ASP A 274 -13.07 9.69 4.76
C ASP A 274 -12.17 8.61 4.13
N PHE A 275 -10.86 8.63 4.42
CA PHE A 275 -9.95 7.57 3.97
C PHE A 275 -10.46 6.21 4.48
N THR A 276 -10.74 5.29 3.56
CA THR A 276 -11.51 4.06 3.81
C THR A 276 -10.89 3.23 4.94
N THR A 277 -9.58 3.03 4.93
CA THR A 277 -8.88 2.24 5.97
C THR A 277 -8.94 2.92 7.34
N ASP A 278 -8.87 4.25 7.43
CA ASP A 278 -8.96 4.95 8.72
C ASP A 278 -10.37 4.84 9.31
N VAL A 279 -11.40 4.96 8.46
CA VAL A 279 -12.79 4.77 8.89
C VAL A 279 -13.04 3.33 9.33
N GLN A 280 -12.50 2.33 8.62
CA GLN A 280 -12.55 0.92 9.00
C GLN A 280 -11.84 0.66 10.34
N ASN A 281 -10.62 1.16 10.52
CA ASN A 281 -9.87 1.07 11.78
C ASN A 281 -10.67 1.65 12.95
N ALA A 282 -11.22 2.85 12.75
CA ALA A 282 -12.00 3.57 13.73
C ALA A 282 -13.27 2.80 14.11
N ALA A 283 -14.11 2.44 13.14
CA ALA A 283 -15.34 1.69 13.36
C ALA A 283 -15.07 0.32 14.03
N SER A 284 -14.04 -0.39 13.55
CA SER A 284 -13.59 -1.68 14.09
C SER A 284 -13.21 -1.59 15.57
N MET A 285 -12.52 -0.51 15.98
CA MET A 285 -12.13 -0.29 17.37
C MET A 285 -13.32 0.12 18.25
N LEU A 286 -14.13 1.10 17.82
CA LEU A 286 -15.28 1.57 18.60
C LEU A 286 -16.25 0.42 18.90
N PHE A 287 -16.57 -0.38 17.89
CA PHE A 287 -17.44 -1.54 18.05
C PHE A 287 -16.89 -2.54 19.08
N ARG A 288 -15.58 -2.85 19.02
CA ARG A 288 -14.94 -3.77 19.97
C ARG A 288 -14.93 -3.23 21.41
N LEU A 289 -14.73 -1.92 21.57
CA LEU A 289 -14.76 -1.25 22.87
C LEU A 289 -16.17 -1.28 23.47
N GLU A 290 -17.21 -1.01 22.67
CA GLU A 290 -18.61 -1.09 23.12
C GLU A 290 -19.01 -2.51 23.51
N LEU A 291 -18.60 -3.53 22.75
CA LEU A 291 -18.81 -4.94 23.13
C LEU A 291 -18.17 -5.30 24.48
N ARG A 292 -17.21 -4.50 24.96
CA ARG A 292 -16.56 -4.65 26.27
C ARG A 292 -17.12 -3.69 27.33
N GLY A 293 -18.20 -2.99 27.04
CA GLY A 293 -18.87 -2.06 27.95
C GLY A 293 -18.17 -0.72 28.12
N VAL A 294 -17.25 -0.35 27.23
CA VAL A 294 -16.57 0.94 27.25
C VAL A 294 -17.48 1.99 26.61
N ALA A 295 -17.69 3.12 27.29
CA ALA A 295 -18.45 4.23 26.73
C ALA A 295 -17.62 4.97 25.66
N VAL A 296 -18.05 4.88 24.40
CA VAL A 296 -17.35 5.52 23.27
C VAL A 296 -17.83 6.94 22.93
N GLY A 297 -18.90 7.40 23.58
CA GLY A 297 -19.44 8.75 23.40
C GLY A 297 -19.88 9.04 21.96
N GLU A 298 -19.70 10.28 21.51
CA GLU A 298 -20.17 10.77 20.20
C GLU A 298 -19.26 10.38 19.02
N ARG A 299 -18.25 9.52 19.22
CA ARG A 299 -17.25 9.19 18.19
C ARG A 299 -17.86 8.53 16.94
N TRP A 300 -19.01 7.87 17.10
CA TRP A 300 -19.75 7.31 15.97
C TRP A 300 -20.36 8.36 15.04
N ALA A 301 -20.74 9.53 15.54
CA ALA A 301 -21.40 10.55 14.72
C ALA A 301 -20.48 11.04 13.60
N GLU A 302 -19.22 11.34 13.94
CA GLU A 302 -18.23 11.77 12.95
C GLU A 302 -17.99 10.70 11.87
N LEU A 303 -17.87 9.42 12.25
CA LEU A 303 -17.69 8.33 11.29
C LEU A 303 -18.93 8.13 10.40
N ALA A 304 -20.12 8.24 10.99
CA ALA A 304 -21.38 8.10 10.26
C ALA A 304 -21.52 9.19 9.18
N ASP A 305 -21.20 10.45 9.50
CA ASP A 305 -21.23 11.57 8.54
C ASP A 305 -20.29 11.32 7.35
N LYS A 306 -19.09 10.74 7.58
CA LYS A 306 -18.16 10.40 6.50
C LYS A 306 -18.65 9.21 5.67
N ALA A 307 -19.17 8.18 6.32
CA ALA A 307 -19.67 7.00 5.64
C ALA A 307 -20.92 7.31 4.80
N GLU A 308 -21.81 8.20 5.27
CA GLU A 308 -23.01 8.61 4.53
C GLU A 308 -22.65 9.28 3.18
N ALA A 309 -21.59 10.09 3.15
CA ALA A 309 -21.10 10.73 1.93
C ALA A 309 -20.56 9.74 0.88
N ARG A 310 -20.28 8.49 1.27
CA ARG A 310 -19.74 7.41 0.43
C ARG A 310 -20.80 6.39 0.01
N ILE A 311 -22.08 6.62 0.30
CA ILE A 311 -23.16 5.69 -0.10
C ILE A 311 -23.13 5.48 -1.62
N GLY A 312 -23.06 4.21 -2.04
CA GLY A 312 -23.00 3.83 -3.45
C GLY A 312 -21.59 3.69 -4.02
N ASP A 313 -20.55 3.94 -3.23
CA ASP A 313 -19.16 3.62 -3.56
C ASP A 313 -18.83 2.17 -3.14
N TRP A 314 -18.70 1.28 -4.12
CA TRP A 314 -18.46 -0.16 -3.93
C TRP A 314 -17.09 -0.60 -4.45
N LEU A 315 -16.14 0.34 -4.57
CA LEU A 315 -14.85 0.06 -5.21
C LEU A 315 -13.88 -0.73 -4.32
N SER A 316 -14.02 -0.64 -3.00
CA SER A 316 -13.28 -1.53 -2.10
C SER A 316 -13.82 -2.96 -2.28
N PRO A 317 -12.97 -3.94 -2.67
CA PRO A 317 -13.41 -5.32 -2.92
C PRO A 317 -13.98 -6.04 -1.71
#